data_AF-A0A6I9N316-F1
#
_entry.id   AF-A0A6I9N316-F1
#
_cell.length_a   1.000
_cell.length_b   1.000
_cell.length_c   1.000
_cell.angle_alpha   90.00
_cell.angle_beta   90.00
_cell.angle_gamma   90.00
#
_symmetry.space_group_name_H-M   'P 1'
#
loop_
_entity.id
_entity.type
_entity.pdbx_description
1 polymer ?
#
loop_
_entity_poly.entity_id
_entity_poly.type
_entity_poly.pdbx_seq_one_letter_code
_entity_poly.pdbx_strand_id
1 'polypeptide(L)'
;MGKGFGAENMGKKKRKERDLDELKKEVSLDDHKLTLEDLGKRYGVDLTRGLTNAKALEVLERDGPNTLTPPPTTPEWVKFCRQLFGGFSILLWIGAILCFLAYSIQVATEDEAVNDN
;
A
#
# COMPACT_ATOMS: atom_id res chain seq x y z
N MET A 1 -7.54 23.43 19.39
CA MET A 1 -6.55 22.34 19.24
C MET A 1 -6.94 21.45 18.07
N GLY A 2 -6.29 21.60 16.91
CA GLY A 2 -6.57 20.79 15.72
C GLY A 2 -5.79 19.48 15.74
N LYS A 3 -6.49 18.34 15.86
CA LYS A 3 -5.87 17.03 15.62
C LYS A 3 -5.61 16.88 14.12
N GLY A 4 -4.34 16.74 13.75
CA GLY A 4 -3.90 16.63 12.37
C GLY A 4 -4.46 15.39 11.68
N PHE A 5 -5.13 15.61 10.56
CA PHE A 5 -5.77 14.63 9.66
C PHE A 5 -4.82 13.47 9.23
N GLY A 6 -3.50 13.66 9.33
CA GLY A 6 -2.50 12.64 9.00
C GLY A 6 -2.28 11.55 10.06
N ALA A 7 -2.49 11.86 11.35
CA ALA A 7 -2.23 10.91 12.44
C ALA A 7 -3.33 9.82 12.54
N GLU A 8 -4.59 10.19 12.30
CA GLU A 8 -5.71 9.24 12.33
C GLU A 8 -5.64 8.23 11.18
N ASN A 9 -5.19 8.65 9.99
CA ASN A 9 -5.04 7.77 8.83
C ASN A 9 -3.91 6.75 9.00
N MET A 10 -2.78 7.13 9.61
CA MET A 10 -1.71 6.18 9.93
C MET A 10 -2.14 5.14 10.97
N GLY A 11 -2.88 5.56 12.01
CA GLY A 11 -3.41 4.66 13.03
C GLY A 11 -4.40 3.63 12.46
N LYS A 12 -5.30 4.07 11.57
CA LYS A 12 -6.25 3.18 10.87
C LYS A 12 -5.55 2.17 9.96
N LYS A 13 -4.52 2.60 9.21
CA LYS A 13 -3.76 1.71 8.31
C LYS A 13 -3.01 0.62 9.09
N LYS A 14 -2.32 0.99 10.17
CA LYS A 14 -1.56 0.05 11.01
C LYS A 14 -2.46 -0.94 11.75
N ARG A 15 -3.66 -0.52 12.15
CA ARG A 15 -4.69 -1.41 12.72
C ARG A 15 -5.18 -2.43 11.70
N LYS A 16 -5.47 -1.99 10.47
CA LYS A 16 -5.93 -2.86 9.37
C LYS A 16 -4.87 -3.90 8.97
N GLU A 17 -3.60 -3.51 8.99
CA GLU A 17 -2.48 -4.40 8.66
C GLU A 17 -2.29 -5.50 9.72
N ARG A 18 -2.35 -5.13 11.01
CA ARG A 18 -2.33 -6.11 12.11
C ARG A 18 -3.50 -7.08 12.10
N ASP A 19 -4.70 -6.57 11.85
CA ASP A 19 -5.94 -7.35 11.76
C ASP A 19 -5.87 -8.38 10.63
N LEU A 20 -5.32 -7.98 9.47
CA LEU A 20 -5.09 -8.89 8.35
C LEU A 20 -4.08 -10.00 8.68
N ASP A 21 -3.01 -9.67 9.42
CA ASP A 21 -2.00 -10.65 9.83
C ASP A 21 -2.49 -11.59 10.94
N GLU A 22 -3.47 -11.17 11.73
CA GLU A 22 -4.15 -11.99 12.73
C GLU A 22 -5.16 -12.93 12.05
N LEU A 23 -5.95 -12.43 11.09
CA LEU A 23 -6.90 -13.23 10.30
C LEU A 23 -6.22 -14.32 9.46
N LYS A 24 -5.00 -14.06 8.97
CA LYS A 24 -4.18 -15.07 8.26
C LYS A 24 -3.73 -16.23 9.16
N LYS A 25 -3.78 -16.09 10.49
CA LYS A 25 -3.29 -17.14 11.41
C LYS A 25 -4.33 -18.22 11.68
N GLU A 26 -5.62 -17.94 11.62
CA GLU A 26 -6.62 -18.85 12.18
C GLU A 26 -7.90 -18.92 11.34
N VAL A 27 -7.94 -19.91 10.43
CA VAL A 27 -9.19 -20.48 9.90
C VAL A 27 -9.12 -21.99 10.10
N SER A 28 -9.97 -22.54 10.96
CA SER A 28 -10.09 -23.99 11.15
C SER A 28 -10.83 -24.61 9.96
N LEU A 29 -10.10 -25.31 9.09
CA LEU A 29 -10.66 -26.01 7.92
C LEU A 29 -10.69 -27.52 8.17
N ASP A 30 -11.87 -28.04 8.51
CA ASP A 30 -12.11 -29.46 8.82
C ASP A 30 -12.85 -30.22 7.70
N ASP A 31 -12.94 -29.62 6.52
CA ASP A 31 -13.79 -30.11 5.42
C ASP A 31 -13.35 -31.49 4.90
N HIS A 32 -12.08 -31.84 5.07
CA HIS A 32 -11.50 -33.15 4.76
C HIS A 32 -11.99 -34.28 5.67
N LYS A 33 -12.68 -33.98 6.78
CA LYS A 33 -13.27 -34.96 7.70
C LYS A 33 -14.73 -35.29 7.36
N LEU A 34 -15.34 -34.55 6.43
CA LEU A 34 -16.73 -34.73 6.03
C LEU A 34 -16.90 -35.93 5.11
N THR A 35 -18.10 -36.53 5.13
CA THR A 35 -18.47 -37.51 4.12
C THR A 35 -18.67 -36.84 2.76
N LEU A 36 -18.59 -37.61 1.68
CA LEU A 36 -18.81 -37.08 0.32
C LEU A 36 -20.22 -36.47 0.18
N GLU A 37 -21.24 -37.11 0.77
CA GLU A 37 -22.62 -36.59 0.72
C GLU A 37 -22.74 -35.24 1.43
N ASP A 38 -22.14 -35.09 2.60
CA ASP A 38 -22.16 -33.83 3.35
C ASP A 38 -21.34 -32.74 2.65
N LEU A 39 -20.23 -33.11 2.01
CA LEU A 39 -19.41 -32.21 1.22
C LEU A 39 -20.19 -31.66 0.00
N GLY A 40 -20.87 -32.54 -0.73
CA GLY A 40 -21.73 -32.17 -1.87
C GLY A 40 -22.86 -31.23 -1.45
N LYS A 41 -23.52 -31.52 -0.32
CA LYS A 41 -24.57 -30.66 0.25
C LYS A 41 -24.02 -29.30 0.69
N ARG A 42 -22.88 -29.26 1.37
CA ARG A 42 -22.29 -28.02 1.92
C ARG A 42 -21.88 -27.03 0.84
N TYR A 43 -21.30 -27.52 -0.27
CA TYR A 43 -20.87 -26.67 -1.38
C TYR A 43 -21.89 -26.58 -2.52
N GLY A 44 -23.02 -27.28 -2.42
CA GLY A 44 -24.06 -27.29 -3.45
C GLY A 44 -23.57 -27.83 -4.80
N VAL A 45 -22.73 -28.86 -4.77
CA VAL A 45 -22.10 -29.45 -5.97
C VAL A 45 -22.53 -30.91 -6.14
N ASP A 46 -22.88 -31.27 -7.38
CA ASP A 46 -23.06 -32.66 -7.77
C ASP A 46 -21.67 -33.29 -7.96
N LEU A 47 -21.36 -34.33 -7.17
CA LEU A 47 -20.03 -34.96 -7.21
C LEU A 47 -19.76 -35.77 -8.48
N THR A 48 -20.79 -36.05 -9.29
CA THR A 48 -20.68 -36.77 -10.56
C THR A 48 -20.67 -35.84 -11.75
N ARG A 49 -21.48 -34.77 -11.72
CA ARG A 49 -21.68 -33.85 -12.87
C ARG A 49 -21.02 -32.48 -12.69
N GLY A 50 -20.60 -32.15 -11.47
CA GLY A 50 -20.02 -30.86 -11.11
C GLY A 50 -21.06 -29.73 -10.99
N LEU A 51 -20.58 -28.49 -11.10
CA LEU A 51 -21.43 -27.29 -11.12
C LEU A 51 -21.97 -27.02 -12.53
N THR A 52 -23.12 -26.36 -12.62
CA THR A 52 -23.62 -25.83 -13.89
C THR A 52 -22.79 -24.62 -14.34
N ASN A 53 -22.74 -24.37 -15.65
CA ASN A 53 -22.04 -23.21 -16.20
C ASN A 53 -22.55 -21.88 -15.62
N ALA A 54 -23.86 -21.77 -15.41
CA ALA A 54 -24.46 -20.59 -14.79
C ALA A 54 -23.97 -20.39 -13.35
N LYS A 55 -23.89 -21.47 -12.55
CA LYS A 55 -23.43 -21.38 -11.17
C LYS A 55 -21.93 -21.09 -11.07
N ALA A 56 -21.13 -21.67 -11.97
CA ALA A 56 -19.70 -21.37 -12.06
C ALA A 56 -19.44 -19.89 -12.37
N LEU A 57 -20.24 -19.29 -13.27
CA LEU A 57 -20.14 -17.87 -13.60
C LEU A 57 -20.55 -16.97 -12.42
N GLU A 58 -21.62 -17.32 -11.71
CA GLU A 58 -22.06 -16.62 -10.50
C GLU A 58 -20.97 -16.63 -9.41
N VAL A 59 -20.32 -17.77 -9.21
CA VAL A 59 -19.20 -17.90 -8.25
C VAL A 59 -18.00 -17.06 -8.70
N LEU A 60 -17.69 -17.03 -10.00
CA LEU A 60 -16.59 -16.24 -10.54
C LEU A 60 -16.82 -14.73 -10.36
N GLU A 61 -18.06 -14.26 -10.56
CA GLU A 61 -18.40 -12.84 -10.35
C GLU A 61 -18.37 -12.46 -8.88
N ARG A 62 -18.79 -13.38 -7.98
CA ARG A 62 -18.80 -13.16 -6.54
C ARG A 62 -17.40 -13.17 -5.91
N ASP A 63 -16.60 -14.20 -6.20
CA ASP A 63 -15.33 -14.47 -5.51
C ASP A 63 -14.12 -13.95 -6.28
N GLY A 64 -14.29 -13.72 -7.59
CA GLY A 64 -13.21 -13.38 -8.50
C GLY A 64 -12.43 -14.60 -9.01
N PRO A 65 -11.43 -14.36 -9.86
CA PRO A 65 -10.61 -15.42 -10.43
C PRO A 65 -9.77 -16.13 -9.35
N ASN A 66 -9.62 -17.45 -9.47
CA ASN A 66 -8.73 -18.24 -8.62
C ASN A 66 -7.24 -18.01 -8.99
N THR A 67 -6.77 -16.79 -8.75
CA THR A 67 -5.39 -16.34 -8.97
C THR A 67 -4.94 -15.50 -7.79
N LEU A 68 -3.65 -15.60 -7.46
CA LEU A 68 -3.07 -14.75 -6.43
C LEU A 68 -3.03 -13.31 -6.92
N THR A 69 -3.59 -12.40 -6.13
CA THR A 69 -3.51 -10.96 -6.40
C THR A 69 -2.05 -10.53 -6.25
N PRO A 70 -1.43 -9.90 -7.27
CA PRO A 70 -0.07 -9.42 -7.17
C PRO A 70 0.04 -8.38 -6.05
N PRO A 71 1.19 -8.31 -5.36
CA PRO A 71 1.38 -7.36 -4.27
C PRO A 71 1.29 -5.92 -4.80
N PRO A 72 0.77 -4.97 -4.00
CA PRO A 72 0.72 -3.58 -4.39
C PRO A 72 2.14 -3.02 -4.61
N THR A 73 2.41 -2.52 -5.81
CA THR A 73 3.69 -1.92 -6.16
C THR A 73 3.70 -0.42 -5.91
N THR A 74 4.81 0.11 -5.40
CA THR A 74 5.03 1.55 -5.29
C THR A 74 5.58 2.09 -6.62
N PRO A 75 5.05 3.20 -7.18
CA PRO A 75 5.59 3.82 -8.39
C PRO A 75 7.07 4.20 -8.25
N GLU A 76 7.85 4.08 -9.33
CA GLU A 76 9.30 4.30 -9.29
C GLU A 76 9.70 5.72 -8.90
N TRP A 77 8.95 6.74 -9.34
CA TRP A 77 9.19 8.14 -8.94
C TRP A 77 9.05 8.33 -7.42
N VAL A 78 8.16 7.58 -6.76
CA VAL A 78 8.01 7.63 -5.29
C VAL A 78 9.25 7.03 -4.64
N LYS A 79 9.79 5.94 -5.17
CA LYS A 79 11.04 5.33 -4.65
C LYS A 79 12.22 6.29 -4.81
N PHE A 80 12.31 6.96 -5.96
CA PHE A 80 13.31 7.98 -6.22
C PHE A 80 13.22 9.14 -5.21
N CYS A 81 12.03 9.71 -4.99
CA CYS A 81 11.84 10.77 -4.01
C CYS A 81 12.20 10.31 -2.58
N ARG A 82 11.89 9.07 -2.21
CA ARG A 82 12.29 8.52 -0.90
C ARG A 82 13.80 8.46 -0.73
N GLN A 83 14.55 8.21 -1.79
CA GLN A 83 16.02 8.25 -1.77
C GLN A 83 16.54 9.69 -1.71
N LEU A 84 15.95 10.61 -2.48
CA LEU A 84 16.38 12.01 -2.58
C LEU A 84 16.17 12.80 -1.28
N PHE A 85 15.10 12.49 -0.54
CA PHE A 85 14.74 13.14 0.73
C PHE A 85 14.95 12.23 1.95
N GLY A 86 15.74 11.17 1.82
CA GLY A 86 16.03 10.21 2.88
C GLY A 86 17.40 10.45 3.54
N GLY A 87 17.50 10.16 4.84
CA GLY A 87 18.77 10.11 5.57
C GLY A 87 19.57 11.42 5.51
N PHE A 88 20.83 11.33 5.08
CA PHE A 88 21.77 12.45 5.05
C PHE A 88 21.41 13.53 4.01
N SER A 89 20.72 13.17 2.93
CA SER A 89 20.36 14.10 1.84
C SER A 89 19.52 15.28 2.33
N ILE A 90 18.79 15.14 3.44
CA ILE A 90 18.02 16.24 4.06
C ILE A 90 18.95 17.37 4.53
N LEU A 91 20.13 17.04 5.08
CA LEU A 91 21.09 18.06 5.50
C LEU A 91 21.62 18.85 4.30
N LEU A 92 21.84 18.17 3.16
CA LEU A 92 22.24 18.80 1.91
C LEU A 92 21.14 19.73 1.36
N TRP A 93 19.87 19.33 1.45
CA TRP A 93 18.74 20.18 1.09
C TRP A 93 18.64 21.44 1.95
N ILE A 94 18.80 21.31 3.26
CA ILE A 94 18.80 22.46 4.18
C ILE A 94 19.97 23.40 3.84
N GLY A 95 21.18 22.85 3.65
CA GLY A 95 22.35 23.62 3.25
C GLY A 95 22.14 24.38 1.94
N ALA A 96 21.61 23.70 0.91
CA ALA A 96 21.31 24.33 -0.37
C ALA A 96 20.30 25.48 -0.22
N ILE A 97 19.22 25.28 0.54
CA ILE A 97 18.22 26.34 0.80
C ILE A 97 18.86 27.53 1.52
N LEU A 98 19.71 27.30 2.52
CA LEU A 98 20.43 28.36 3.23
C LEU A 98 21.40 29.11 2.32
N CYS A 99 22.09 28.43 1.41
CA CYS A 99 22.97 29.07 0.42
C CYS A 99 22.18 29.99 -0.53
N PHE A 100 21.05 29.53 -1.06
CA PHE A 100 20.20 30.36 -1.91
C PHE A 100 19.59 31.55 -1.15
N LEU A 101 19.21 31.35 0.12
CA LEU A 101 18.72 32.43 0.97
C LEU A 101 19.79 33.50 1.21
N ALA A 102 21.01 33.09 1.58
CA ALA A 102 22.13 34.00 1.79
C ALA A 102 22.47 34.79 0.53
N TYR A 103 22.53 34.12 -0.62
CA TYR A 103 22.74 34.79 -1.92
C TYR A 103 21.62 35.77 -2.25
N SER A 104 20.36 35.40 -2.00
CA SER A 104 19.21 36.28 -2.25
C SER A 104 19.27 37.54 -1.39
N ILE A 105 19.71 37.42 -0.12
CA ILE A 105 19.91 38.57 0.77
C ILE A 105 21.03 39.44 0.23
N GLN A 106 22.17 38.85 -0.14
CA GLN A 106 23.31 39.59 -0.69
C GLN A 106 22.92 40.43 -1.92
N VAL A 107 22.25 39.81 -2.90
CA VAL A 107 21.76 40.49 -4.11
C VAL A 107 20.73 41.57 -3.77
N ALA A 108 19.90 41.39 -2.75
CA ALA A 108 18.91 42.37 -2.35
C ALA A 108 19.51 43.56 -1.56
N THR A 109 20.69 43.40 -0.97
CA THR A 109 21.35 44.43 -0.13
C THR A 109 22.53 45.14 -0.82
N GLU A 110 23.10 44.56 -1.87
CA GLU A 110 24.21 45.14 -2.64
C GLU A 110 23.66 45.79 -3.94
N ASP A 111 23.67 47.14 -4.01
CA ASP A 111 23.30 47.93 -5.20
C ASP A 111 24.45 48.04 -6.24
N GLU A 112 25.61 47.40 -6.03
CA GLU A 112 26.77 47.47 -6.94
C GLU A 112 27.27 46.05 -7.26
N ALA A 113 27.30 45.72 -8.56
CA ALA A 113 27.69 44.42 -9.07
C ALA A 113 29.19 44.16 -8.85
N VAL A 114 29.54 43.30 -7.90
CA VAL A 114 30.91 42.80 -7.76
C VAL A 114 31.12 41.69 -8.79
N ASN A 115 31.58 42.09 -9.98
CA ASN A 115 32.14 41.20 -10.98
C ASN A 115 33.53 40.75 -10.52
N ASP A 116 33.61 39.59 -9.87
CA ASP A 116 34.87 38.92 -9.59
C ASP A 116 35.01 37.69 -10.51
N ASN A 117 35.75 37.88 -11.61
CA ASN A 117 36.35 36.82 -12.43
C ASN A 117 37.85 36.74 -12.13
#